data_AF-A0A520WV35-F1
#
_entry.id   AF-A0A520WV35-F1
#
_cell.length_a   1.000
_cell.length_b   1.000
_cell.length_c   1.000
_cell.angle_alpha   90.00
_cell.angle_beta   90.00
_cell.angle_gamma   90.00
#
_symmetry.space_group_name_H-M   'P 1'
#
loop_
_entity.id
_entity.type
_entity.pdbx_description
1 polymer ?
#
loop_
_entity_poly.entity_id
_entity_poly.type
_entity_poly.pdbx_seq_one_letter_code
_entity_poly.pdbx_strand_id
1 'polypeptide(L)'
;MTVAERKTSEGPAVLDDKRERRHLPRIGLALTALYVAGLVIYLLVQGQNPADLKLNELGDFLGGVSSPLAFLWLVLGFFQQSREIRLSGKALHLQAQEMRRSVDEHRRLAESKKDRRDA
;
A
#
# COMPACT_ATOMS: atom_id res chain seq x y z
N MET A 1 32.19 26.85 -30.14
CA MET A 1 31.23 27.16 -29.06
C MET A 1 30.34 25.95 -28.91
N THR A 2 30.87 24.95 -28.19
CA THR A 2 30.33 23.59 -28.11
C THR A 2 29.27 23.56 -27.02
N VAL A 3 28.06 23.19 -27.41
CA VAL A 3 26.90 23.08 -26.53
C VAL A 3 27.25 22.09 -25.42
N ALA A 4 27.39 22.60 -24.20
CA ALA A 4 27.59 21.81 -23.01
C ALA A 4 26.45 20.79 -22.88
N GLU A 5 26.83 19.52 -22.79
CA GLU A 5 25.93 18.42 -22.47
C GLU A 5 25.12 18.80 -21.22
N ARG A 6 23.80 18.92 -21.39
CA ARG A 6 22.89 18.97 -20.26
C ARG A 6 23.04 17.65 -19.53
N LYS A 7 23.64 17.73 -18.35
CA LYS A 7 23.59 16.71 -17.32
C LYS A 7 22.14 16.57 -16.84
N THR A 8 21.29 15.88 -17.60
CA THR A 8 19.99 15.39 -17.12
C THR A 8 20.24 14.22 -16.18
N SER A 9 20.70 14.55 -14.97
CA SER A 9 20.87 13.62 -13.85
C SER A 9 19.60 13.57 -13.00
N GLU A 10 18.43 13.42 -13.63
CA GLU A 10 17.19 13.15 -12.91
C GLU A 10 16.59 11.83 -13.40
N GLY A 11 17.35 10.75 -13.17
CA GLY A 11 16.75 9.42 -13.09
C GLY A 11 15.82 9.42 -11.87
N PRO A 12 14.51 9.19 -12.04
CA PRO A 12 13.59 9.33 -10.92
C PRO A 12 13.91 8.24 -9.90
N ALA A 13 14.02 8.62 -8.64
CA ALA A 13 14.17 7.78 -7.45
C ALA A 13 12.93 6.88 -7.20
N VAL A 14 12.45 6.21 -8.25
CA VAL A 14 11.22 5.42 -8.32
C VAL A 14 11.50 3.92 -8.15
N LEU A 15 12.78 3.53 -8.10
CA LEU A 15 13.16 2.12 -7.97
C LEU A 15 13.44 1.66 -6.54
N ASP A 16 13.51 2.55 -5.55
CA ASP A 16 13.91 2.17 -4.18
C ASP A 16 12.76 1.61 -3.32
N ASP A 17 11.51 1.82 -3.72
CA ASP A 17 10.35 1.36 -2.93
C ASP A 17 9.94 -0.10 -3.23
N LYS A 18 10.68 -0.83 -4.09
CA LYS A 18 10.34 -2.20 -4.50
C LYS A 18 10.83 -3.33 -3.59
N ARG A 19 11.88 -3.11 -2.78
CA ARG A 19 12.52 -4.18 -1.99
C ARG A 19 11.81 -4.52 -0.67
N GLU A 20 11.02 -3.60 -0.12
CA GLU A 20 10.29 -3.80 1.14
C GLU A 20 8.96 -4.58 1.00
N ARG A 21 8.63 -5.01 -0.23
CA ARG A 21 7.27 -5.36 -0.65
C ARG A 21 6.72 -6.71 -0.23
N ARG A 22 7.45 -7.53 0.55
CA ARG A 22 7.02 -8.91 0.80
C ARG A 22 7.03 -9.38 2.24
N HIS A 23 7.63 -8.63 3.16
CA HIS A 23 7.77 -9.06 4.56
C HIS A 23 6.69 -8.50 5.49
N LEU A 24 6.14 -7.29 5.25
CA LEU A 24 5.11 -6.73 6.15
C LEU A 24 3.90 -7.66 6.39
N PRO A 25 3.23 -8.22 5.37
CA PRO A 25 2.09 -9.11 5.60
C PRO A 25 2.52 -10.45 6.21
N ARG A 26 3.75 -10.91 5.95
CA ARG A 26 4.29 -12.15 6.53
C ARG A 26 4.64 -12.00 8.00
N ILE A 27 5.12 -10.82 8.41
CA ILE A 27 5.39 -10.50 9.82
C ILE A 27 4.07 -10.43 10.58
N GLY A 28 3.03 -9.81 10.01
CA GLY A 28 1.68 -9.85 10.57
C GLY A 28 1.16 -11.28 10.72
N LEU A 29 1.31 -12.11 9.69
CA LEU A 29 0.88 -13.52 9.71
C LEU A 29 1.71 -14.36 10.71
N ALA A 30 3.01 -14.10 10.83
CA ALA A 30 3.88 -14.78 11.79
C ALA A 30 3.58 -14.37 13.24
N LEU A 31 3.35 -13.08 13.51
CA LEU A 31 2.95 -12.58 14.82
C LEU A 31 1.60 -13.16 15.25
N THR A 32 0.65 -13.24 14.33
CA THR A 32 -0.67 -13.80 14.61
C THR A 32 -0.61 -15.32 14.78
N ALA A 33 0.18 -16.03 13.98
CA ALA A 33 0.44 -17.45 14.20
C ALA A 33 1.12 -17.73 15.54
N LEU A 34 2.12 -16.92 15.93
CA LEU A 34 2.78 -17.02 17.23
C LEU A 34 1.82 -16.74 18.39
N TYR A 35 0.98 -15.71 18.25
CA TYR A 35 -0.03 -15.36 19.25
C TYR A 35 -1.06 -16.48 19.44
N VAL A 36 -1.60 -17.02 18.34
CA VAL A 36 -2.55 -18.14 18.38
C VAL A 36 -1.89 -19.41 18.93
N ALA A 37 -0.65 -19.72 18.54
CA ALA A 37 0.08 -20.86 19.07
C ALA A 37 0.32 -20.73 20.58
N GLY A 38 0.73 -19.55 21.06
CA GLY A 38 0.89 -19.27 22.49
C GLY A 38 -0.43 -19.40 23.26
N LEU A 39 -1.54 -18.95 22.67
CA LEU A 39 -2.87 -19.09 23.26
C LEU A 39 -3.30 -20.56 23.37
N VAL A 40 -3.09 -21.35 22.32
CA VAL A 40 -3.40 -22.78 22.31
C VAL A 40 -2.55 -23.52 23.35
N ILE A 41 -1.24 -23.21 23.44
CA ILE A 41 -0.37 -23.80 24.46
C ILE A 41 -0.83 -23.40 25.86
N TYR A 42 -1.18 -22.14 26.10
CA TYR A 42 -1.71 -21.66 27.38
C TYR A 42 -2.98 -22.42 27.77
N LEU A 43 -3.94 -22.58 26.86
CA LEU A 43 -5.17 -23.34 27.07
C LEU A 43 -4.90 -24.82 27.41
N LEU A 44 -3.95 -25.45 26.72
CA LEU A 44 -3.56 -26.84 26.97
C LEU A 44 -2.87 -27.02 28.33
N VAL A 45 -2.01 -26.07 28.74
CA VAL A 45 -1.31 -26.09 30.04
C VAL A 45 -2.25 -25.79 31.20
N GLN A 46 -3.25 -24.92 31.00
CA GLN A 46 -4.25 -24.57 32.02
C GLN A 46 -5.14 -25.77 32.40
N GLY A 47 -5.23 -26.81 31.55
CA GLY A 47 -5.99 -28.03 31.82
C GLY A 47 -7.51 -27.83 31.97
N GLN A 48 -8.02 -26.64 31.65
CA GLN A 48 -9.43 -26.31 31.70
C GLN A 48 -10.10 -26.81 30.41
N ASN A 49 -11.05 -27.74 30.52
CA ASN A 49 -11.90 -28.11 29.39
C ASN A 49 -12.80 -26.90 29.05
N PRO A 50 -12.61 -26.23 27.90
CA PRO A 50 -13.46 -25.10 27.52
C PRO A 50 -14.91 -25.52 27.22
N ALA A 51 -15.17 -26.84 27.16
CA ALA A 51 -16.48 -27.43 26.99
C ALA A 51 -17.35 -27.41 28.26
N ASP A 52 -16.78 -27.14 29.44
CA ASP A 52 -17.51 -27.06 30.72
C ASP A 52 -17.79 -25.61 31.16
N LEU A 53 -17.25 -24.62 30.44
CA LEU A 53 -17.47 -23.20 30.71
C LEU A 53 -18.79 -22.73 30.07
N LYS A 54 -19.56 -21.95 30.83
CA LYS A 54 -20.77 -21.28 30.35
C LYS A 54 -20.47 -20.51 29.06
N LEU A 55 -21.40 -20.58 28.10
CA LEU A 55 -21.33 -19.88 26.80
C LEU A 55 -20.98 -18.38 26.91
N ASN A 56 -21.32 -17.75 28.04
CA ASN A 56 -20.99 -16.35 28.34
C ASN A 56 -19.49 -16.12 28.56
N GLU A 57 -18.78 -17.02 29.24
CA GLU A 57 -17.34 -16.90 29.51
C GLU A 57 -16.50 -17.21 28.27
N LEU A 58 -17.01 -18.08 27.39
CA LEU A 58 -16.42 -18.32 26.07
C LEU A 58 -16.45 -17.03 25.22
N GLY A 59 -17.55 -16.28 25.30
CA GLY A 59 -17.70 -14.98 24.63
C GLY A 59 -16.73 -13.93 25.14
N ASP A 60 -16.60 -13.78 26.46
CA ASP A 60 -15.64 -12.85 27.08
C ASP A 60 -14.19 -13.22 26.75
N PHE A 61 -13.86 -14.51 26.71
CA PHE A 61 -12.55 -14.99 26.29
C PHE A 61 -12.26 -14.68 24.82
N LEU A 62 -13.20 -14.98 23.90
CA LEU A 62 -13.04 -14.66 22.48
C LEU A 62 -12.94 -13.15 22.26
N GLY A 63 -13.72 -12.35 22.97
CA GLY A 63 -13.66 -10.89 22.91
C GLY A 63 -12.30 -10.35 23.37
N GLY A 64 -11.75 -10.89 24.46
CA GLY A 64 -10.45 -10.51 25.00
C GLY A 64 -9.29 -10.88 24.07
N VAL A 65 -9.28 -12.09 23.53
CA VAL A 65 -8.22 -12.58 22.64
C VAL A 65 -8.30 -11.96 21.24
N SER A 66 -9.52 -11.75 20.73
CA SER A 66 -9.74 -11.18 19.40
C SER A 66 -9.40 -9.70 19.33
N SER A 67 -9.56 -8.94 20.43
CA SER A 67 -9.39 -7.48 20.42
C SER A 67 -7.97 -7.03 19.96
N PRO A 68 -6.86 -7.54 20.51
CA PRO A 68 -5.51 -7.19 20.04
C PRO A 68 -5.25 -7.65 18.59
N LEU A 69 -5.77 -8.82 18.23
CA LEU A 69 -5.62 -9.40 16.90
C LEU A 69 -6.32 -8.55 15.84
N ALA A 70 -7.57 -8.18 16.09
CA ALA A 70 -8.36 -7.32 15.22
C ALA A 70 -7.72 -5.93 15.07
N PHE A 71 -7.23 -5.35 16.17
CA PHE A 71 -6.53 -4.07 16.14
C PHE A 71 -5.25 -4.13 15.30
N LEU A 72 -4.44 -5.19 15.46
CA LEU A 72 -3.24 -5.40 14.65
C LEU A 72 -3.56 -5.43 13.14
N TRP A 73 -4.60 -6.16 12.76
CA TRP A 73 -5.05 -6.25 11.36
C TRP A 73 -5.59 -4.93 10.82
N LEU A 74 -6.31 -4.15 11.64
CA LEU A 74 -6.79 -2.82 11.27
C LEU A 74 -5.62 -1.88 10.96
N VAL A 75 -4.61 -1.85 11.83
CA VAL A 75 -3.42 -1.00 11.64
C VAL A 75 -2.67 -1.43 10.37
N LEU A 76 -2.49 -2.73 10.17
CA LEU A 76 -1.81 -3.26 8.98
C LEU A 76 -2.57 -2.91 7.69
N GLY A 77 -3.90 -3.06 7.69
CA GLY A 77 -4.78 -2.69 6.58
C GLY A 77 -4.73 -1.19 6.29
N PHE A 78 -4.71 -0.34 7.32
CA PHE A 78 -4.58 1.10 7.16
C PHE A 78 -3.26 1.51 6.47
N PHE A 79 -2.15 0.90 6.86
CA PHE A 79 -0.86 1.13 6.19
C PHE A 79 -0.86 0.64 4.74
N GLN A 80 -1.54 -0.48 4.47
CA GLN A 80 -1.68 -0.99 3.11
C GLN A 80 -2.50 -0.05 2.22
N GLN A 81 -3.66 0.40 2.69
CA GLN A 81 -4.54 1.35 1.99
C GLN A 81 -3.84 2.70 1.76
N SER A 82 -3.14 3.24 2.76
CA SER A 82 -2.42 4.52 2.63
C SER A 82 -1.36 4.49 1.53
N ARG A 83 -0.67 3.34 1.36
CA ARG A 83 0.31 3.16 0.29
C ARG A 83 -0.34 3.09 -1.08
N GLU A 84 -1.49 2.44 -1.19
CA GLU A 84 -2.26 2.37 -2.43
C GLU A 84 -2.72 3.76 -2.88
N ILE A 85 -3.24 4.59 -1.96
CA ILE A 85 -3.64 5.99 -2.25
C ILE A 85 -2.45 6.79 -2.78
N ARG A 86 -1.26 6.66 -2.17
CA ARG A 86 -0.05 7.36 -2.62
C ARG A 86 0.38 6.94 -4.02
N LEU A 87 0.26 5.66 -4.36
CA LEU A 87 0.62 5.15 -5.68
C LEU A 87 -0.38 5.62 -6.74
N SER A 88 -1.69 5.53 -6.46
CA SER A 88 -2.75 6.02 -7.35
C SER A 88 -2.64 7.53 -7.58
N GLY A 89 -2.34 8.31 -6.53
CA GLY A 89 -2.12 9.76 -6.65
C GLY A 89 -0.93 10.10 -7.56
N LYS A 90 0.18 9.36 -7.47
CA LYS A 90 1.33 9.53 -8.37
C LYS A 90 0.98 9.18 -9.82
N ALA A 91 0.26 8.09 -10.05
CA ALA A 91 -0.16 7.69 -11.40
C ALA A 91 -1.07 8.75 -12.03
N LEU A 92 -2.04 9.27 -11.27
CA LEU A 92 -2.94 10.34 -11.72
C LEU A 92 -2.17 11.63 -12.04
N HIS A 93 -1.17 11.98 -11.23
CA HIS A 93 -0.33 13.14 -11.49
C HIS A 93 0.45 12.99 -12.81
N LEU A 94 1.04 11.83 -13.06
CA LEU A 94 1.73 11.53 -14.32
C LEU A 94 0.76 11.56 -15.51
N GLN A 95 -0.43 10.98 -15.38
CA GLN A 95 -1.46 11.01 -16.41
C GLN A 95 -1.89 12.46 -16.73
N ALA A 96 -2.06 13.30 -15.71
CA ALA A 96 -2.38 14.71 -15.90
C ALA A 96 -1.26 15.48 -16.61
N GLN A 97 0.01 15.18 -16.30
CA GLN A 97 1.14 15.77 -17.03
C GLN A 97 1.16 15.34 -18.50
N GLU A 98 0.88 14.07 -18.79
CA GLU A 98 0.86 13.57 -20.16
C GLU A 98 -0.30 14.19 -20.97
N MET A 99 -1.48 14.35 -20.37
CA MET A 99 -2.59 15.07 -21.00
C MET A 99 -2.26 16.52 -21.32
N ARG A 100 -1.55 17.22 -20.42
CA ARG A 100 -1.12 18.60 -20.69
C ARG A 100 -0.17 18.67 -21.89
N ARG A 101 0.79 17.74 -21.97
CA ARG A 101 1.70 17.65 -23.12
C ARG A 101 0.96 17.36 -24.42
N SER A 102 -0.01 16.44 -24.39
CA SER A 102 -0.86 16.13 -25.54
C SER A 102 -1.67 17.34 -26.02
N VAL A 103 -2.22 18.15 -25.10
CA VAL A 103 -2.91 19.40 -25.44
C VAL A 103 -1.95 20.41 -26.08
N ASP A 104 -0.75 20.56 -25.55
CA ASP A 104 0.25 21.47 -26.11
C ASP A 104 0.69 21.03 -27.52
N GLU A 105 0.85 19.73 -27.75
CA GLU A 105 1.13 19.19 -29.10
C GLU A 105 -0.03 19.43 -30.06
N HIS A 106 -1.28 19.17 -29.63
CA HIS A 106 -2.46 19.44 -30.46
C HIS A 106 -2.60 20.92 -30.81
N ARG A 107 -2.27 21.81 -29.86
CA ARG A 107 -2.26 23.25 -30.11
C ARG A 107 -1.21 23.64 -31.16
N ARG A 108 0.02 23.12 -31.05
CA ARG A 108 1.08 23.36 -32.04
C ARG A 108 0.70 22.83 -33.42
N LEU A 109 0.07 21.66 -33.48
CA LEU A 109 -0.46 21.10 -34.74
C LEU A 109 -1.55 21.99 -35.33
N ALA A 110 -2.45 22.54 -34.52
CA ALA A 110 -3.48 23.47 -34.99
C ALA A 110 -2.89 24.79 -35.52
N GLU A 111 -1.88 25.34 -34.84
CA GLU A 111 -1.17 26.55 -35.26
C GLU A 111 -0.43 26.31 -36.59
N SER A 112 0.31 25.20 -36.73
CA SER A 112 1.01 24.85 -37.98
C SER A 112 0.06 24.64 -39.18
N LYS A 113 -1.14 24.08 -38.93
CA LYS A 113 -2.17 23.94 -39.96
C LYS A 113 -2.72 25.28 -40.42
N LYS A 114 -2.79 26.27 -39.52
CA LYS A 114 -3.27 27.62 -39.84
C LYS A 114 -2.24 28.36 -40.70
N ASP A 115 -0.97 28.32 -40.30
CA ASP A 115 0.14 28.95 -41.02
C ASP A 115 0.25 28.45 -42.47
N ARG A 116 0.10 27.15 -42.69
CA ARG A 116 0.09 26.54 -44.03
C ARG A 116 -1.15 26.87 -44.87
N ARG A 117 -2.23 27.34 -44.25
CA ARG A 117 -3.46 27.74 -44.95
C ARG A 117 -3.42 29.19 -45.42
N ASP A 118 -2.60 30.00 -44.76
CA ASP A 118 -2.47 31.44 -44.98
C ASP A 118 -1.28 31.79 -45.91
N ALA A 119 -0.53 30.77 -46.39
CA ALA A 119 0.57 30.85 -47.35
C ALA A 119 0.17 30.28 -48.72
#